data_AF-A0A4Z0VYS6-F1
#
_entry.id   AF-A0A4Z0VYS6-F1
#
_cell.length_a   1.000
_cell.length_b   1.000
_cell.length_c   1.000
_cell.angle_alpha   90.00
_cell.angle_beta   90.00
_cell.angle_gamma   90.00
#
_symmetry.space_group_name_H-M   'P 1'
#
loop_
_entity.id
_entity.type
_entity.pdbx_description
1 polymer ?
#
loop_
_entity_poly.entity_id
_entity_poly.type
_entity_poly.pdbx_seq_one_letter_code
_entity_poly.pdbx_strand_id
1 'polypeptide(L)'
;KVVDLLGFLNDSELEQEEITLNFSFDQRQAHYYTRAAKYLNLVEKKNNKYQLTKLGNKIINSDFKDKYLSLISKILEHEVFNKTLKKYFNDNNNISKNDVIKIMKKSQIYNSKTKNFEKLSESTIERRSQTVLKWIEWIVKQIYKND
;
A
#
# COMPACT_ATOMS: atom_id res chain seq x y z
N LYS A 1 11.04 3.55 1.57
CA LYS A 1 10.10 4.62 1.99
C LYS A 1 8.95 4.13 2.87
N VAL A 2 8.05 3.22 2.46
CA VAL A 2 7.07 2.64 3.42
C VAL A 2 7.78 1.82 4.49
N VAL A 3 8.75 0.98 4.10
CA VAL A 3 9.60 0.23 5.06
C VAL A 3 10.32 1.20 6.01
N ASP A 4 10.89 2.28 5.49
CA ASP A 4 11.58 3.31 6.28
C ASP A 4 10.63 3.94 7.31
N LEU A 5 9.41 4.33 6.90
CA LEU A 5 8.37 4.81 7.81
C LEU A 5 8.05 3.78 8.92
N LEU A 6 7.89 2.50 8.55
CA LEU A 6 7.62 1.46 9.54
C LEU A 6 8.81 1.26 10.49
N GLY A 7 10.04 1.40 10.00
CA GLY A 7 11.26 1.38 10.81
C GLY A 7 11.24 2.48 11.85
N PHE A 8 10.93 3.72 11.46
CA PHE A 8 10.84 4.84 12.39
C PHE A 8 9.75 4.66 13.44
N LEU A 9 8.59 4.13 13.04
CA LEU A 9 7.48 3.84 13.95
C LEU A 9 7.73 2.60 14.85
N ASN A 10 8.79 1.84 14.60
CA ASN A 10 9.20 0.73 15.45
C ASN A 10 9.83 1.24 16.76
N ASP A 11 10.47 2.40 16.70
CA ASP A 11 11.20 2.98 17.83
C ASP A 11 10.34 3.95 18.65
N SER A 12 9.31 4.55 18.05
CA SER A 12 8.46 5.55 18.72
C SER A 12 7.12 5.80 18.03
N GLU A 13 6.15 6.32 18.79
CA GLU A 13 4.89 6.86 18.26
C GLU A 13 5.09 8.31 17.83
N LEU A 14 4.70 8.66 16.60
CA LEU A 14 5.05 9.94 15.98
C LEU A 14 3.84 10.70 15.44
N GLU A 15 3.80 12.00 15.66
CA GLU A 15 2.85 12.91 15.04
C GLU A 15 3.15 13.13 13.54
N GLN A 16 2.20 13.70 12.81
CA GLN A 16 2.35 13.91 11.36
C GLN A 16 3.51 14.87 11.05
N GLU A 17 3.67 15.87 11.89
CA GLU A 17 4.69 16.91 11.86
C GLU A 17 6.06 16.28 12.11
N GLU A 18 6.19 15.41 13.12
CA GLU A 18 7.42 14.68 13.43
C GLU A 18 7.85 13.78 12.27
N ILE A 19 6.89 13.09 11.62
CA ILE A 19 7.18 12.28 10.43
C ILE A 19 7.70 13.14 9.27
N THR A 20 7.21 14.37 9.14
CA THR A 20 7.60 15.29 8.06
C THR A 20 8.98 15.89 8.34
N LEU A 21 9.24 16.30 9.58
CA LEU A 21 10.47 16.97 10.00
C LEU A 21 11.66 16.00 10.12
N ASN A 22 11.46 14.84 10.75
CA ASN A 22 12.57 13.97 11.13
C ASN A 22 13.11 13.11 9.98
N PHE A 23 12.34 12.91 8.91
CA PHE A 23 12.65 11.87 7.91
C PHE A 23 12.80 12.39 6.49
N SER A 24 12.99 13.71 6.33
CA SER A 24 13.14 14.37 5.02
C SER A 24 12.02 14.06 4.03
N PHE A 25 10.85 13.64 4.54
CA PHE A 25 9.66 13.50 3.73
C PHE A 25 9.08 14.89 3.52
N ASP A 26 8.78 15.26 2.28
CA ASP A 26 7.84 16.36 2.08
C ASP A 26 6.47 15.97 2.67
N GLN A 27 5.66 16.97 3.01
CA GLN A 27 4.36 16.76 3.65
C GLN A 27 3.44 15.83 2.84
N ARG A 28 3.53 15.84 1.50
CA ARG A 28 2.72 14.95 0.65
C ARG A 28 3.21 13.51 0.74
N GLN A 29 4.52 13.30 0.76
CA GLN A 29 5.14 11.98 0.96
C GLN A 29 4.73 11.40 2.32
N ALA A 30 4.85 12.19 3.39
CA ALA A 30 4.48 11.77 4.74
C ALA A 30 3.00 11.37 4.82
N HIS A 31 2.10 12.15 4.22
CA HIS A 31 0.67 11.81 4.14
C HIS A 31 0.40 10.56 3.30
N TYR A 32 1.10 10.39 2.17
CA TYR A 32 0.90 9.25 1.31
C TYR A 32 1.35 7.95 2.00
N TYR A 33 2.55 7.93 2.61
CA TYR A 33 3.09 6.72 3.23
C TYR A 33 2.32 6.32 4.49
N THR A 34 1.91 7.27 5.33
CA THR A 34 1.06 6.98 6.49
C THR A 34 -0.30 6.43 6.07
N ARG A 35 -0.93 6.99 5.02
CA ARG A 35 -2.18 6.45 4.46
C ARG A 35 -2.01 5.05 3.89
N ALA A 36 -0.91 4.79 3.17
CA ALA A 36 -0.59 3.48 2.63
C ALA A 36 -0.37 2.43 3.74
N ALA A 37 0.42 2.75 4.75
CA ALA A 37 0.69 1.86 5.87
C ALA A 37 -0.59 1.57 6.68
N LYS A 38 -1.46 2.57 6.85
CA LYS A 38 -2.80 2.39 7.43
C LYS A 38 -3.71 1.53 6.57
N TYR A 39 -3.69 1.72 5.24
CA TYR A 39 -4.49 0.93 4.31
C TYR A 39 -4.15 -0.56 4.39
N LEU A 40 -2.88 -0.89 4.63
CA LEU A 40 -2.38 -2.26 4.83
C LEU A 40 -2.55 -2.78 6.28
N ASN A 41 -3.19 -2.01 7.17
CA ASN A 41 -3.34 -2.33 8.59
C ASN A 41 -2.01 -2.53 9.36
N LEU A 42 -0.93 -1.88 8.91
CA LEU A 42 0.40 -1.94 9.54
C LEU A 42 0.62 -0.82 10.54
N VAL A 43 -0.07 0.30 10.34
CA VAL A 43 -0.02 1.47 11.18
C VAL A 43 -1.44 1.84 11.57
N GLU A 44 -1.61 2.32 12.79
CA GLU A 44 -2.84 2.94 13.27
C GLU A 44 -2.55 4.35 13.76
N LYS A 45 -3.61 5.15 13.96
CA LYS A 45 -3.49 6.51 14.51
C LYS A 45 -4.26 6.58 15.82
N LYS A 46 -3.57 6.86 16.92
CA LYS A 46 -4.12 6.96 18.28
C LYS A 46 -3.62 8.27 18.91
N ASN A 47 -4.51 9.04 19.52
CA ASN A 47 -4.17 10.32 20.17
C ASN A 47 -3.31 11.25 19.29
N ASN A 48 -3.68 11.40 18.02
CA ASN A 48 -2.94 12.14 16.99
C ASN A 48 -1.57 11.60 16.56
N LYS A 49 -1.07 10.54 17.19
CA LYS A 49 0.18 9.87 16.84
C LYS A 49 -0.06 8.64 15.97
N TYR A 50 0.84 8.40 15.05
CA TYR A 50 0.94 7.16 14.31
C TYR A 50 1.78 6.16 15.08
N GLN A 51 1.34 4.90 15.10
CA GLN A 51 2.05 3.80 15.75
C GLN A 51 1.88 2.52 14.95
N LEU A 52 2.83 1.59 15.08
CA LEU A 52 2.69 0.26 14.47
C LEU A 52 1.55 -0.51 15.13
N THR A 53 0.78 -1.24 14.32
CA THR A 53 -0.09 -2.29 14.85
C THR A 53 0.76 -3.48 15.29
N LYS A 54 0.19 -4.44 16.04
CA LYS A 54 0.86 -5.72 16.34
C LYS A 54 1.40 -6.42 15.10
N LEU A 55 0.64 -6.35 13.99
CA LEU A 55 1.04 -6.88 12.70
C LEU A 55 2.20 -6.08 12.08
N GLY A 56 2.12 -4.75 12.10
CA GLY A 56 3.19 -3.88 11.60
C GLY A 56 4.51 -4.12 12.33
N ASN A 57 4.46 -4.24 13.66
CA ASN A 57 5.64 -4.54 14.48
C ASN A 57 6.22 -5.93 14.16
N LYS A 58 5.37 -6.96 14.02
CA LYS A 58 5.83 -8.30 13.60
C LYS A 58 6.54 -8.27 12.24
N ILE A 59 6.01 -7.54 11.26
CA ILE A 59 6.56 -7.50 9.89
C ILE A 59 7.87 -6.70 9.84
N ILE A 60 7.98 -5.58 10.55
CA ILE A 60 9.21 -4.77 10.48
C ILE A 60 10.39 -5.45 11.17
N ASN A 61 10.12 -6.28 12.18
CA ASN A 61 11.12 -7.03 12.92
C ASN A 61 11.42 -8.43 12.34
N SER A 62 10.78 -8.84 11.24
CA SER A 62 11.14 -10.09 10.55
C SER A 62 12.37 -9.90 9.66
N ASP A 63 13.00 -11.01 9.30
CA ASP A 63 14.09 -11.05 8.33
C ASP A 63 13.69 -10.42 7.00
N PHE A 64 14.70 -9.96 6.25
CA PHE A 64 14.51 -9.18 5.03
C PHE A 64 13.53 -9.87 4.06
N LYS A 65 13.74 -11.15 3.74
CA LYS A 65 12.88 -11.89 2.81
C LYS A 65 11.43 -11.95 3.29
N ASP A 66 11.21 -12.34 4.54
CA ASP A 66 9.88 -12.49 5.13
C ASP A 66 9.14 -11.15 5.26
N LYS A 67 9.88 -10.07 5.50
CA LYS A 67 9.34 -8.71 5.56
C LYS A 67 8.70 -8.32 4.25
N TYR A 68 9.44 -8.45 3.14
CA TYR A 68 8.92 -8.08 1.83
C TYR A 68 7.82 -9.03 1.35
N LEU A 69 7.93 -10.34 1.61
CA LEU A 69 6.86 -11.30 1.30
C LEU A 69 5.57 -10.99 2.08
N SER A 70 5.69 -10.66 3.37
CA SER A 70 4.54 -10.27 4.20
C SER A 70 3.88 -8.99 3.68
N LEU A 71 4.67 -7.97 3.31
CA LEU A 71 4.16 -6.75 2.71
C LEU A 71 3.43 -7.03 1.38
N ILE A 72 4.02 -7.84 0.50
CA ILE A 72 3.41 -8.26 -0.77
C ILE A 72 2.10 -9.00 -0.50
N SER A 73 2.08 -9.92 0.46
CA SER A 73 0.86 -10.64 0.85
C SER A 73 -0.24 -9.69 1.28
N LYS A 74 0.06 -8.71 2.16
CA LYS A 74 -0.92 -7.68 2.59
C LYS A 74 -1.47 -6.88 1.42
N ILE A 75 -0.65 -6.59 0.41
CA ILE A 75 -1.10 -5.88 -0.79
C ILE A 75 -2.06 -6.73 -1.60
N LEU A 76 -1.73 -8.02 -1.77
CA LEU A 76 -2.48 -8.94 -2.62
C LEU A 76 -3.77 -9.48 -1.99
N GLU A 77 -4.00 -9.22 -0.69
CA GLU A 77 -5.32 -9.38 -0.06
C GLU A 77 -6.38 -8.47 -0.70
N HIS A 78 -5.96 -7.34 -1.28
CA HIS A 78 -6.86 -6.42 -1.96
C HIS A 78 -7.12 -6.86 -3.40
N GLU A 79 -8.40 -7.12 -3.72
CA GLU A 79 -8.87 -7.68 -4.98
C GLU A 79 -8.29 -6.99 -6.23
N VAL A 80 -8.27 -5.66 -6.24
CA VAL A 80 -7.75 -4.87 -7.37
C VAL A 80 -6.29 -5.21 -7.65
N PHE A 81 -5.44 -5.31 -6.63
CA PHE A 81 -4.03 -5.62 -6.79
C PHE A 81 -3.85 -7.09 -7.19
N ASN A 82 -4.60 -8.01 -6.57
CA ASN A 82 -4.59 -9.43 -6.92
C ASN A 82 -4.92 -9.66 -8.39
N LYS A 83 -6.03 -9.09 -8.87
CA LYS A 83 -6.49 -9.21 -10.26
C LYS A 83 -5.51 -8.55 -11.23
N THR A 84 -4.93 -7.42 -10.85
CA THR A 84 -3.96 -6.72 -11.69
C THR A 84 -2.67 -7.52 -11.83
N LEU A 85 -2.14 -8.07 -10.73
CA LEU A 85 -0.94 -8.92 -10.78
C LEU A 85 -1.17 -10.18 -11.63
N LYS A 86 -2.34 -10.83 -11.47
CA LYS A 86 -2.72 -11.99 -12.31
C LYS A 86 -2.75 -11.63 -13.79
N LYS A 87 -3.39 -10.49 -14.14
CA LYS A 87 -3.43 -10.04 -15.53
C LYS A 87 -2.04 -9.73 -16.07
N TYR A 88 -1.18 -9.09 -15.28
CA TYR A 88 0.21 -8.79 -15.68
C TYR A 88 0.95 -10.06 -16.13
N PHE A 89 0.88 -11.15 -15.36
CA PHE A 89 1.54 -12.40 -15.73
C PHE A 89 0.87 -13.13 -16.90
N ASN A 90 -0.46 -13.08 -16.98
CA ASN A 90 -1.20 -13.72 -18.08
C ASN A 90 -0.99 -13.02 -19.44
N ASP A 91 -0.70 -11.72 -19.43
CA ASP A 91 -0.54 -10.90 -20.63
C ASP A 91 0.94 -10.61 -20.92
N ASN A 92 1.80 -11.62 -20.82
CA ASN A 92 3.24 -11.54 -21.13
C ASN A 92 3.96 -10.37 -20.43
N ASN A 93 3.73 -10.22 -19.12
CA ASN A 93 4.35 -9.16 -18.30
C ASN A 93 3.99 -7.74 -18.77
N ASN A 94 2.80 -7.55 -19.35
CA ASN A 94 2.29 -6.25 -19.78
C ASN A 94 0.98 -5.91 -19.08
N ILE A 95 0.88 -4.68 -18.56
CA ILE A 95 -0.35 -4.14 -17.98
C ILE A 95 -0.43 -2.65 -18.25
N SER A 96 -1.53 -2.19 -18.85
CA SER A 96 -1.75 -0.76 -19.10
C SER A 96 -2.56 -0.11 -17.96
N LYS A 97 -2.47 1.22 -17.85
CA LYS A 97 -3.34 2.00 -16.96
C LYS A 97 -4.83 1.74 -17.25
N ASN A 98 -5.19 1.58 -18.53
CA ASN A 98 -6.58 1.30 -18.94
C ASN A 98 -7.05 -0.07 -18.46
N ASP A 99 -6.18 -1.07 -18.42
CA ASP A 99 -6.49 -2.37 -17.84
C ASP A 99 -6.75 -2.28 -16.35
N VAL A 100 -5.92 -1.53 -15.63
CA VAL A 100 -6.12 -1.27 -14.19
C VAL A 100 -7.46 -0.56 -13.97
N ILE A 101 -7.79 0.45 -14.76
CA ILE A 101 -9.09 1.16 -14.68
C ILE A 101 -10.24 0.17 -14.88
N LYS A 102 -10.18 -0.72 -15.88
CA LYS A 102 -11.20 -1.74 -16.12
C LYS A 102 -11.32 -2.69 -14.92
N ILE A 103 -10.21 -3.13 -14.34
CA ILE A 103 -10.18 -3.99 -13.14
C ILE A 103 -10.81 -3.26 -11.96
N MET A 104 -10.44 -2.00 -11.72
CA MET A 104 -10.98 -1.19 -10.63
C MET A 104 -12.48 -0.95 -10.75
N LYS A 105 -12.99 -0.74 -11.97
CA LYS A 105 -14.44 -0.61 -12.22
C LYS A 105 -15.20 -1.90 -11.95
N LYS A 106 -14.57 -3.05 -12.19
CA LYS A 106 -15.14 -4.38 -11.96
C LYS A 106 -14.98 -4.88 -10.53
N SER A 107 -14.00 -4.37 -9.80
CA SER A 107 -13.75 -4.72 -8.40
C SER A 107 -14.65 -3.86 -7.54
N GLN A 108 -15.48 -4.47 -6.70
CA GLN A 108 -16.33 -3.70 -5.82
C GLN A 108 -15.48 -3.22 -4.64
N ILE A 109 -15.48 -1.92 -4.36
CA ILE A 109 -14.79 -1.41 -3.18
C ILE A 109 -15.79 -1.40 -2.04
N TYR A 110 -15.63 -2.35 -1.13
CA TYR A 110 -16.36 -2.36 0.12
C TYR A 110 -15.94 -1.15 0.95
N ASN A 111 -16.87 -0.22 1.18
CA ASN A 111 -16.64 0.93 2.05
C ASN A 111 -16.98 0.53 3.48
N SER A 112 -15.96 0.39 4.33
CA SER A 112 -16.13 -0.01 5.73
C SER A 112 -16.85 1.03 6.59
N LYS A 113 -16.88 2.31 6.18
CA LYS A 113 -17.62 3.37 6.90
C LYS A 113 -19.11 3.33 6.59
N THR A 114 -19.48 3.12 5.32
CA THR A 114 -20.89 3.12 4.89
C THR A 114 -21.49 1.72 4.82
N LYS A 115 -20.69 0.68 5.10
CA LYS A 115 -21.04 -0.75 5.05
C LYS A 115 -21.64 -1.20 3.71
N ASN A 116 -21.34 -0.47 2.63
CA ASN A 116 -21.88 -0.72 1.30
C ASN A 116 -20.77 -0.78 0.26
N PHE A 117 -21.05 -1.43 -0.87
CA PHE A 117 -20.21 -1.34 -2.04
C PHE A 117 -20.42 0.02 -2.70
N GLU A 118 -19.41 0.87 -2.62
CA GLU A 118 -19.45 2.19 -3.26
C GLU A 118 -18.70 2.17 -4.57
N LYS A 119 -19.35 2.66 -5.61
CA LYS A 119 -18.73 2.90 -6.90
C LYS A 119 -17.90 4.18 -6.79
N LEU A 120 -16.59 4.07 -6.96
CA LEU A 120 -15.71 5.24 -7.02
C LEU A 120 -16.09 6.13 -8.21
N SER A 121 -15.91 7.45 -8.06
CA SER A 121 -15.99 8.37 -9.20
C SER A 121 -14.93 8.04 -10.24
N GLU A 122 -15.22 8.38 -11.50
CA GLU A 122 -14.32 8.13 -12.63
C GLU A 122 -12.96 8.81 -12.41
N SER A 123 -12.96 10.08 -12.00
CA SER A 123 -11.76 10.85 -11.64
C SER A 123 -10.95 10.21 -10.51
N THR A 124 -11.61 9.57 -9.55
CA THR A 124 -10.92 8.87 -8.45
C THR A 124 -10.31 7.57 -8.95
N ILE A 125 -10.99 6.82 -9.81
CA ILE A 125 -10.47 5.61 -10.43
C ILE A 125 -9.23 5.94 -11.26
N GLU A 126 -9.29 6.95 -12.13
CA GLU A 126 -8.17 7.35 -12.96
C GLU A 126 -6.93 7.70 -12.13
N ARG A 127 -7.10 8.51 -11.07
CA ARG A 127 -5.99 8.88 -10.19
C ARG A 127 -5.42 7.69 -9.42
N ARG A 128 -6.28 6.84 -8.87
CA ARG A 128 -5.86 5.68 -8.06
C ARG A 128 -5.30 4.52 -8.91
N SER A 129 -5.67 4.42 -10.18
CA SER A 129 -5.12 3.42 -11.10
C SER A 129 -3.60 3.52 -11.24
N GLN A 130 -3.06 4.74 -11.20
CA GLN A 130 -1.61 4.97 -11.24
C GLN A 130 -0.92 4.41 -10.00
N THR A 131 -1.55 4.53 -8.84
CA THR A 131 -1.05 3.96 -7.59
C THR A 131 -1.01 2.44 -7.67
N VAL A 132 -2.09 1.80 -8.14
CA VAL A 132 -2.12 0.35 -8.32
C VAL A 132 -0.99 -0.11 -9.24
N LEU A 133 -0.83 0.53 -10.40
CA LEU A 133 0.25 0.22 -11.35
C LEU A 133 1.63 0.27 -10.69
N LYS A 134 1.93 1.35 -9.94
CA LYS A 134 3.21 1.53 -9.26
C LYS A 134 3.49 0.49 -8.19
N TRP A 135 2.45 -0.02 -7.52
CA TRP A 135 2.60 -1.09 -6.54
C TRP A 135 2.83 -2.44 -7.23
N ILE A 136 2.16 -2.72 -8.35
CA ILE A 136 2.43 -3.92 -9.15
C ILE A 136 3.86 -3.93 -9.67
N GLU A 137 4.33 -2.81 -10.26
CA GLU A 137 5.73 -2.66 -10.67
C GLU A 137 6.70 -2.94 -9.51
N TRP A 138 6.38 -2.44 -8.31
CA TRP A 138 7.21 -2.67 -7.12
C TRP A 138 7.23 -4.15 -6.69
N ILE A 139 6.08 -4.84 -6.71
CA ILE A 139 5.99 -6.27 -6.38
C ILE A 139 6.82 -7.08 -7.38
N VAL A 140 6.63 -6.83 -8.68
CA VAL A 140 7.35 -7.53 -9.76
C VAL A 140 8.86 -7.33 -9.62
N LYS A 141 9.30 -6.12 -9.27
CA LYS A 141 10.72 -5.84 -8.98
C LYS A 141 11.24 -6.64 -7.78
N GLN A 142 10.41 -6.99 -6.80
CA GLN A 142 10.85 -7.85 -5.70
C GLN A 142 10.96 -9.33 -6.12
N ILE A 143 10.17 -9.77 -7.09
CA ILE A 143 10.23 -11.15 -7.62
C ILE A 143 11.55 -11.33 -8.39
N TYR A 144 11.79 -10.51 -9.42
CA TYR A 144 12.99 -10.60 -10.27
C TYR A 144 14.30 -10.15 -9.59
N LYS A 145 14.24 -9.62 -8.36
CA LYS A 145 15.44 -9.31 -7.58
C LYS A 145 16.00 -10.52 -6.83
N ASN A 146 15.18 -11.56 -6.67
CA ASN A 146 15.52 -12.77 -5.94
C ASN A 146 15.88 -13.95 -6.88
N ASP A 147 15.92 -13.70 -8.19
CA ASP A 147 16.47 -14.58 -9.23
C ASP A 147 17.90 -14.12 -9.59
#